data_AF-A0A1R4EW47-F1
#
_entry.id   AF-A0A1R4EW47-F1
#
_cell.length_a   1.000
_cell.length_b   1.000
_cell.length_c   1.000
_cell.angle_alpha   90.00
_cell.angle_beta   90.00
_cell.angle_gamma   90.00
#
_symmetry.space_group_name_H-M   'P 1'
#
loop_
_entity.id
_entity.type
_entity.pdbx_description
1 polymer ?
#
loop_
_entity_poly.entity_id
_entity_poly.type
_entity_poly.pdbx_seq_one_letter_code
_entity_poly.pdbx_strand_id
1 'polypeptide(L)'
;MSSTRLLPVAALACLLGVVDPGGDSRHDGHSSHRPHLATDDPAEAELRARLDEDPNDIGAFNSLAELVRASGEQARAADPLTAESPHAEPQSADLAVWALAEELAGRPNAWYPLIELGRLSVHDDLDGALRRLGGACAREDSGLALAEAIWVLREAGQPAAADSLATAHWDSTSHVPAAGRQVVLAALESERLEDAARLLDLVAARDDDDSVAVVAELRSVVPGASR
;
A
#
# COMPACT_ATOMS: atom_id res chain seq x y z
N MET A 1 14.81 -16.56 16.57
CA MET A 1 14.08 -17.00 15.36
C MET A 1 14.07 -15.83 14.42
N SER A 2 14.82 -15.88 13.32
CA SER A 2 14.81 -14.80 12.33
C SER A 2 13.47 -14.85 11.61
N SER A 3 12.58 -13.90 11.92
CA SER A 3 11.38 -13.67 11.11
C SER A 3 11.84 -13.21 9.74
N THR A 4 11.73 -14.08 8.74
CA THR A 4 11.80 -13.67 7.34
C THR A 4 10.59 -12.76 7.11
N ARG A 5 10.78 -11.45 7.25
CA ARG A 5 9.77 -10.44 6.93
C ARG A 5 9.56 -10.50 5.43
N LEU A 6 8.46 -11.12 5.04
CA LEU A 6 8.09 -11.26 3.64
C LEU A 6 7.45 -9.96 3.17
N LEU A 7 7.96 -9.49 2.05
CA LEU A 7 7.74 -8.14 1.52
C LEU A 7 6.27 -7.91 1.11
N PRO A 8 5.81 -6.64 1.14
CA PRO A 8 4.50 -6.26 0.59
C PRO A 8 4.45 -6.51 -0.92
N VAL A 9 3.24 -6.66 -1.47
CA VAL A 9 2.97 -6.83 -2.90
C VAL A 9 3.46 -5.61 -3.69
N ALA A 10 3.34 -4.42 -3.11
CA ALA A 10 3.90 -3.16 -3.62
C ALA A 10 5.42 -3.25 -3.83
N ALA A 11 6.14 -3.90 -2.91
CA ALA A 11 7.58 -4.10 -3.06
C ALA A 11 7.93 -5.15 -4.13
N LEU A 12 7.05 -6.12 -4.39
CA LEU A 12 7.20 -7.05 -5.52
C LEU A 12 6.89 -6.38 -6.87
N ALA A 13 5.89 -5.49 -6.93
CA ALA A 13 5.53 -4.76 -8.15
C ALA A 13 6.67 -3.84 -8.63
N CYS A 14 7.38 -3.19 -7.70
CA CYS A 14 8.58 -2.40 -8.02
C CYS A 14 9.74 -3.23 -8.61
N LEU A 15 9.80 -4.55 -8.33
CA LEU A 15 10.83 -5.45 -8.85
C LEU A 15 10.52 -6.01 -10.24
N LEU A 16 9.26 -5.95 -10.70
CA LEU A 16 8.82 -6.60 -11.93
C LEU A 16 8.56 -5.68 -13.13
N GLY A 17 8.71 -4.35 -12.99
CA GLY A 17 8.86 -3.42 -14.12
C GLY A 17 7.86 -3.63 -15.27
N VAL A 18 6.56 -3.76 -14.97
CA VAL A 18 5.53 -3.91 -16.01
C VAL A 18 5.22 -2.53 -16.58
N VAL A 19 5.84 -2.24 -17.72
CA VAL A 19 5.44 -1.18 -18.65
C VAL A 19 4.49 -1.80 -19.67
N ASP A 20 3.27 -1.30 -19.77
CA ASP A 20 2.42 -1.48 -20.95
C ASP A 20 2.09 -0.11 -21.56
N PRO A 21 2.39 0.14 -22.85
CA PRO A 21 2.09 1.41 -23.49
C PRO A 21 0.82 1.31 -24.35
N GLY A 22 -0.13 2.22 -24.10
CA GLY A 22 -0.92 2.80 -25.19
C GLY A 22 -2.43 2.90 -24.97
N GLY A 23 -2.98 4.06 -25.32
CA GLY A 23 -4.42 4.22 -25.52
C GLY A 23 -4.93 5.66 -25.50
N ASP A 24 -4.67 6.40 -26.58
CA ASP A 24 -5.24 7.72 -26.90
C ASP A 24 -6.78 7.73 -26.81
N SER A 25 -7.36 8.69 -26.07
CA SER A 25 -8.69 9.24 -26.36
C SER A 25 -8.97 10.53 -25.60
N ARG A 26 -9.20 11.58 -26.40
CA ARG A 26 -9.65 12.92 -26.00
C ARG A 26 -11.04 12.89 -25.35
N HIS A 27 -11.19 13.56 -24.22
CA HIS A 27 -12.47 14.14 -23.82
C HIS A 27 -12.27 15.44 -23.02
N ASP A 28 -12.70 16.54 -23.63
CA ASP A 28 -12.80 17.86 -22.99
C ASP A 28 -13.99 17.85 -22.01
N GLY A 29 -13.73 18.23 -20.76
CA GLY A 29 -14.76 18.39 -19.74
C GLY A 29 -14.30 19.33 -18.64
N HIS A 30 -14.83 20.56 -18.65
CA HIS A 30 -14.58 21.62 -17.66
C HIS A 30 -14.64 21.11 -16.21
N SER A 31 -13.54 21.24 -15.47
CA SER A 31 -13.54 21.21 -14.01
C SER A 31 -12.74 22.37 -13.46
N SER A 32 -13.35 23.08 -12.51
CA SER A 32 -12.84 24.26 -11.84
C SER A 32 -11.44 24.02 -11.27
N HIS A 33 -10.45 24.52 -11.99
CA HIS A 33 -9.03 24.43 -11.65
C HIS A 33 -8.74 25.36 -10.46
N ARG A 34 -8.59 24.77 -9.28
CA ARG A 34 -7.83 25.41 -8.19
C ARG A 34 -6.39 25.49 -8.69
N PRO A 35 -5.70 26.65 -8.64
CA PRO A 35 -4.36 26.76 -9.20
C PRO A 35 -3.43 25.87 -8.37
N HIS A 36 -3.13 24.70 -8.90
CA HIS A 36 -1.99 23.93 -8.45
C HIS A 36 -0.78 24.77 -8.87
N LEU A 37 0.07 25.14 -7.91
CA LEU A 37 1.31 25.84 -8.20
C LEU A 37 2.05 25.00 -9.24
N ALA A 38 2.07 25.46 -10.49
CA ALA A 38 2.84 24.83 -11.53
C ALA A 38 4.29 24.81 -11.04
N THR A 39 4.79 23.64 -10.71
CA THR A 39 6.18 23.49 -10.29
C THR A 39 7.03 23.62 -11.53
N ASP A 40 7.95 24.58 -11.53
CA ASP A 40 8.87 24.84 -12.65
C ASP A 40 9.86 23.67 -12.91
N ASP A 41 9.76 22.57 -12.15
CA ASP A 41 10.55 21.35 -12.32
C ASP A 41 9.86 20.35 -13.28
N PRO A 42 10.45 20.05 -14.45
CA PRO A 42 9.88 19.12 -15.42
C PRO A 42 9.78 17.68 -14.89
N ALA A 43 10.66 17.26 -13.97
CA ALA A 43 10.61 15.92 -13.39
C ALA A 43 9.39 15.76 -12.47
N GLU A 44 9.09 16.79 -11.68
CA GLU A 44 7.89 16.81 -10.82
C GLU A 44 6.61 16.80 -11.66
N ALA A 45 6.59 17.58 -12.76
CA ALA A 45 5.46 17.64 -13.68
C ALA A 45 5.16 16.28 -14.35
N GLU A 46 6.20 15.54 -14.75
CA GLU A 46 6.06 14.20 -15.34
C GLU A 46 5.46 13.20 -14.33
N LEU A 47 5.97 13.19 -13.09
CA LEU A 47 5.45 12.31 -12.03
C LEU A 47 3.99 12.64 -11.69
N ARG A 48 3.63 13.93 -11.65
CA ARG A 48 2.23 14.34 -11.47
C ARG A 48 1.34 13.89 -12.61
N ALA A 49 1.79 14.00 -13.86
CA ALA A 49 1.01 13.52 -15.00
C ALA A 49 0.72 12.01 -14.91
N ARG A 50 1.71 11.21 -14.51
CA ARG A 50 1.52 9.76 -14.26
C ARG A 50 0.50 9.49 -13.16
N LEU A 51 0.55 10.23 -12.05
CA LEU A 51 -0.42 10.09 -10.95
C LEU A 51 -1.81 10.67 -11.28
N ASP A 52 -1.87 11.55 -12.27
CA ASP A 52 -3.12 11.98 -12.87
C ASP A 52 -3.81 10.88 -13.67
N GLU A 53 -3.03 10.10 -14.41
CA GLU A 53 -3.50 8.94 -15.16
C GLU A 53 -3.82 7.75 -14.24
N ASP A 54 -2.91 7.40 -13.33
CA ASP A 54 -3.09 6.36 -12.34
C ASP A 54 -2.63 6.81 -10.94
N PRO A 55 -3.55 7.16 -10.03
CA PRO A 55 -3.18 7.56 -8.67
C PRO A 55 -2.62 6.40 -7.82
N ASN A 56 -2.58 5.19 -8.38
CA ASN A 56 -2.02 4.00 -7.75
C ASN A 56 -0.66 3.60 -8.36
N ASP A 57 -0.07 4.43 -9.24
CA ASP A 57 1.30 4.25 -9.69
C ASP A 57 2.27 4.45 -8.52
N ILE A 58 2.58 3.34 -7.84
CA ILE A 58 3.43 3.27 -6.65
C ILE A 58 4.82 3.88 -6.94
N GLY A 59 5.35 3.65 -8.13
CA GLY A 59 6.66 4.17 -8.53
C GLY A 59 6.64 5.69 -8.67
N ALA A 60 5.61 6.23 -9.32
CA ALA A 60 5.43 7.67 -9.44
C ALA A 60 5.16 8.33 -8.09
N PHE A 61 4.33 7.71 -7.25
CA PHE A 61 4.00 8.19 -5.91
C PHE A 61 5.25 8.34 -5.05
N ASN A 62 6.04 7.26 -4.92
CA ASN A 62 7.24 7.26 -4.09
C ASN A 62 8.29 8.25 -4.62
N SER A 63 8.48 8.31 -5.94
CA SER A 63 9.44 9.24 -6.55
C SER A 63 9.04 10.70 -6.32
N LEU A 64 7.75 11.01 -6.37
CA LEU A 64 7.24 12.36 -6.13
C LEU A 64 7.36 12.74 -4.65
N ALA A 65 7.03 11.83 -3.73
CA ALA A 65 7.20 12.07 -2.30
C ALA A 65 8.67 12.36 -1.94
N GLU A 66 9.62 11.63 -2.53
CA GLU A 66 11.05 11.88 -2.36
C GLU A 66 11.50 13.23 -2.91
N LEU A 67 11.00 13.64 -4.08
CA LEU A 67 11.29 14.95 -4.65
C LEU A 67 10.77 16.08 -3.75
N VAL A 68 9.52 15.96 -3.28
CA VAL A 68 8.91 16.94 -2.36
C VAL A 68 9.68 17.03 -1.04
N ARG A 69 10.12 15.90 -0.49
CA ARG A 69 10.96 15.84 0.71
C ARG A 69 12.28 16.59 0.50
N ALA A 70 13.00 16.28 -0.59
CA ALA A 70 14.28 16.90 -0.91
C ALA A 70 14.15 18.43 -1.12
N SER A 71 13.08 18.88 -1.77
CA SER A 71 12.78 20.30 -1.94
C SER A 71 12.48 20.99 -0.60
N GLY A 72 11.75 20.33 0.30
CA GLY A 72 11.48 20.83 1.65
C GLY A 72 12.74 20.96 2.51
N GLU A 73 13.65 19.99 2.42
CA GLU A 73 14.96 20.02 3.09
C GLU A 73 15.83 21.16 2.59
N GLN A 74 15.90 21.37 1.27
CA GLN A 74 16.64 22.48 0.68
C GLN A 74 16.07 23.85 1.12
N ALA A 75 14.75 24.00 1.14
CA ALA A 75 14.09 25.22 1.61
C ALA A 75 14.40 25.49 3.09
N ARG A 76 14.41 24.45 3.93
CA ARG A 76 14.73 24.55 5.37
C ARG A 76 16.21 24.89 5.60
N ALA A 77 17.12 24.32 4.81
CA ALA A 77 18.55 24.64 4.88
C ALA A 77 18.83 26.08 4.44
N ALA A 78 18.04 26.63 3.51
CA ALA A 78 18.14 28.01 3.05
C ALA A 78 17.56 29.04 4.03
N ASP A 79 16.71 28.62 4.98
CA ASP A 79 16.11 29.49 5.99
C ASP A 79 16.95 29.52 7.30
N PRO A 80 17.59 30.67 7.62
CA PRO A 80 18.45 30.80 8.80
C PRO A 80 17.74 30.52 10.14
N LEU A 81 16.40 30.57 10.18
CA LEU A 81 15.62 30.33 11.39
C LEU A 81 15.28 28.85 11.62
N THR A 82 15.43 27.98 10.62
CA THR A 82 15.04 26.57 10.70
C THR A 82 16.18 25.56 10.46
N ALA A 83 17.39 26.04 10.18
CA ALA A 83 18.56 25.25 9.82
C ALA A 83 19.12 24.29 10.90
N GLU A 84 18.78 24.45 12.19
CA GLU A 84 19.42 23.68 13.29
C GLU A 84 18.54 22.56 13.90
N SER A 85 17.42 22.17 13.28
CA SER A 85 16.55 21.11 13.86
C SER A 85 17.12 19.68 13.65
N PRO A 86 17.63 18.99 14.69
CA PRO A 86 18.38 17.73 14.53
C PRO A 86 17.52 16.46 14.42
N HIS A 87 16.18 16.59 14.48
CA HIS A 87 15.22 15.48 14.52
C HIS A 87 14.38 15.34 13.23
N ALA A 88 14.78 15.98 12.13
CA ALA A 88 13.89 16.27 11.01
C ALA A 88 13.73 15.17 9.96
N GLU A 89 14.68 14.25 9.78
CA GLU A 89 14.69 13.36 8.61
C GLU A 89 13.47 12.42 8.50
N PRO A 90 13.11 11.61 9.53
CA PRO A 90 11.96 10.70 9.42
C PRO A 90 10.64 11.48 9.35
N GLN A 91 10.55 12.56 10.12
CA GLN A 91 9.36 13.41 10.18
C GLN A 91 9.12 14.14 8.85
N SER A 92 10.18 14.57 8.16
CA SER A 92 10.09 15.22 6.85
C SER A 92 9.59 14.25 5.76
N ALA A 93 10.11 13.03 5.76
CA ALA A 93 9.67 11.97 4.84
C ALA A 93 8.19 11.62 5.05
N ASP A 94 7.79 11.39 6.30
CA ASP A 94 6.39 11.08 6.64
C ASP A 94 5.44 12.23 6.29
N LEU A 95 5.86 13.50 6.47
CA LEU A 95 5.06 14.66 6.09
C LEU A 95 4.89 14.79 4.57
N ALA A 96 5.93 14.51 3.78
CA ALA A 96 5.84 14.55 2.32
C ALA A 96 4.90 13.45 1.79
N VAL A 97 5.04 12.22 2.30
CA VAL A 97 4.14 11.10 1.98
C VAL A 97 2.71 11.41 2.41
N TRP A 98 2.52 11.94 3.63
CA TRP A 98 1.20 12.32 4.13
C TRP A 98 0.53 13.34 3.23
N ALA A 99 1.21 14.44 2.92
CA ALA A 99 0.65 15.52 2.11
C ALA A 99 0.26 15.06 0.70
N LEU A 100 1.14 14.29 0.04
CA LEU A 100 0.85 13.72 -1.28
C LEU A 100 -0.32 12.72 -1.22
N ALA A 101 -0.35 11.86 -0.20
CA ALA A 101 -1.41 10.89 -0.05
C ALA A 101 -2.78 11.55 0.23
N GLU A 102 -2.83 12.61 1.04
CA GLU A 102 -4.06 13.38 1.28
C GLU A 102 -4.58 14.05 0.00
N GLU A 103 -3.67 14.61 -0.81
CA GLU A 103 -4.02 15.21 -2.09
C GLU A 103 -4.72 14.19 -3.00
N LEU A 104 -4.15 12.98 -3.11
CA LEU A 104 -4.64 11.95 -4.03
C LEU A 104 -5.82 11.15 -3.48
N ALA A 105 -5.97 11.01 -2.16
CA ALA A 105 -7.00 10.17 -1.52
C ALA A 105 -8.44 10.59 -1.86
N GLY A 106 -8.65 11.83 -2.29
CA GLY A 106 -9.95 12.33 -2.77
C GLY A 106 -10.42 11.69 -4.09
N ARG A 107 -9.53 11.07 -4.86
CA ARG A 107 -9.87 10.42 -6.14
C ARG A 107 -10.58 9.09 -5.88
N PRO A 108 -11.67 8.78 -6.62
CA PRO A 108 -12.52 7.62 -6.33
C PRO A 108 -11.83 6.27 -6.53
N ASN A 109 -10.83 6.19 -7.41
CA ASN A 109 -10.04 4.98 -7.71
C ASN A 109 -8.68 4.93 -6.98
N ALA A 110 -8.36 5.92 -6.14
CA ALA A 110 -7.10 5.95 -5.41
C ALA A 110 -7.18 5.05 -4.16
N TRP A 111 -6.68 3.83 -4.27
CA TRP A 111 -6.55 2.91 -3.14
C TRP A 111 -5.16 3.01 -2.49
N TYR A 112 -4.09 3.16 -3.27
CA TYR A 112 -2.72 3.20 -2.74
C TYR A 112 -2.46 4.40 -1.81
N PRO A 113 -2.89 5.64 -2.14
CA PRO A 113 -2.81 6.76 -1.19
C PRO A 113 -3.52 6.51 0.15
N LEU A 114 -4.63 5.77 0.14
CA LEU A 114 -5.30 5.38 1.40
C LEU A 114 -4.49 4.35 2.19
N ILE A 115 -3.76 3.45 1.53
CA ILE A 115 -2.81 2.54 2.18
C ILE A 115 -1.72 3.32 2.90
N GLU A 116 -1.10 4.31 2.24
CA GLU A 116 -0.04 5.12 2.83
C GLU A 116 -0.54 5.96 4.01
N LEU A 117 -1.70 6.61 3.89
CA LEU A 117 -2.31 7.30 5.03
C LEU A 117 -2.64 6.34 6.18
N GLY A 118 -3.10 5.12 5.87
CA GLY A 118 -3.32 4.07 6.86
C GLY A 118 -2.03 3.68 7.59
N ARG A 119 -0.94 3.48 6.84
CA ARG A 119 0.39 3.15 7.35
C ARG A 119 0.93 4.22 8.29
N LEU A 120 0.83 5.49 7.90
CA LEU A 120 1.28 6.61 8.73
C LEU A 120 0.41 6.81 9.98
N SER A 121 -0.87 6.41 9.94
CA SER A 121 -1.79 6.61 11.06
C SER A 121 -1.81 5.46 12.07
N VAL A 122 -1.33 4.26 11.72
CA VAL A 122 -1.64 3.02 12.47
C VAL A 122 -1.25 3.02 13.95
N HIS A 123 -0.19 3.74 14.32
CA HIS A 123 0.30 3.81 15.69
C HIS A 123 -0.35 4.92 16.53
N ASP A 124 -0.77 6.02 15.89
CA ASP A 124 -1.28 7.21 16.58
C ASP A 124 -2.82 7.34 16.50
N ASP A 125 -3.44 6.81 15.44
CA ASP A 125 -4.89 6.81 15.17
C ASP A 125 -5.29 5.50 14.46
N LEU A 126 -5.35 4.40 15.21
CA LEU A 126 -5.72 3.08 14.67
C LEU A 126 -7.11 3.08 14.03
N ASP A 127 -8.10 3.75 14.63
CA ASP A 127 -9.46 3.81 14.08
C ASP A 127 -9.48 4.56 12.74
N GLY A 128 -8.74 5.66 12.63
CA GLY A 128 -8.55 6.37 11.37
C GLY A 128 -7.75 5.58 10.35
N ALA A 129 -6.76 4.80 10.76
CA ALA A 129 -6.05 3.89 9.88
C ALA A 129 -7.02 2.85 9.31
N LEU A 130 -7.82 2.19 10.15
CA LEU A 130 -8.79 1.16 9.72
C LEU A 130 -9.84 1.70 8.74
N ARG A 131 -10.36 2.91 8.97
CA ARG A 131 -11.29 3.54 8.00
C ARG A 131 -10.65 3.75 6.63
N ARG A 132 -9.39 4.19 6.59
CA ARG A 132 -8.66 4.41 5.33
C ARG A 132 -8.34 3.10 4.63
N LEU A 133 -7.82 2.12 5.38
CA LEU A 133 -7.49 0.79 4.85
C LEU A 133 -8.73 0.05 4.32
N GLY A 134 -9.85 0.07 5.04
CA GLY A 134 -11.12 -0.46 4.55
C GLY A 134 -11.64 0.29 3.32
N GLY A 135 -11.44 1.62 3.28
CA GLY A 135 -11.73 2.44 2.10
C GLY A 135 -10.87 2.06 0.89
N ALA A 136 -9.60 1.71 1.08
CA ALA A 136 -8.73 1.21 0.01
C ALA A 136 -9.26 -0.13 -0.53
N CYS A 137 -9.61 -1.06 0.36
CA CYS A 137 -10.18 -2.36 0.00
C CYS A 137 -11.52 -2.24 -0.73
N ALA A 138 -12.29 -1.19 -0.48
CA ALA A 138 -13.57 -0.95 -1.16
C ALA A 138 -13.42 -0.30 -2.56
N ARG A 139 -12.22 0.17 -2.91
CA ARG A 139 -11.92 0.82 -4.20
C ARG A 139 -11.18 -0.09 -5.19
N GLU A 140 -10.78 -1.27 -4.74
CA GLU A 140 -9.87 -2.17 -5.46
C GLU A 140 -10.33 -3.62 -5.22
N ASP A 141 -10.77 -4.28 -6.30
CA ASP A 141 -11.50 -5.55 -6.23
C ASP A 141 -10.62 -6.80 -6.46
N SER A 142 -9.37 -6.65 -6.92
CA SER A 142 -8.48 -7.80 -7.13
C SER A 142 -7.85 -8.33 -5.84
N GLY A 143 -7.96 -7.57 -4.74
CA GLY A 143 -7.41 -7.91 -3.44
C GLY A 143 -5.97 -7.46 -3.23
N LEU A 144 -5.38 -6.68 -4.14
CA LEU A 144 -4.08 -6.04 -3.97
C LEU A 144 -4.10 -5.04 -2.80
N ALA A 145 -5.11 -4.18 -2.74
CA ALA A 145 -5.26 -3.23 -1.64
C ALA A 145 -5.47 -3.96 -0.31
N LEU A 146 -6.21 -5.07 -0.32
CA LEU A 146 -6.40 -5.91 0.86
C LEU A 146 -5.08 -6.54 1.32
N ALA A 147 -4.28 -7.08 0.40
CA ALA A 147 -2.97 -7.64 0.73
C ALA A 147 -2.07 -6.60 1.42
N GLU A 148 -1.99 -5.39 0.87
CA GLU A 148 -1.24 -4.29 1.45
C GLU A 148 -1.78 -3.85 2.81
N ALA A 149 -3.09 -3.70 2.93
CA ALA A 149 -3.73 -3.26 4.17
C ALA A 149 -3.50 -4.24 5.33
N ILE A 150 -3.63 -5.54 5.07
CA ILE A 150 -3.34 -6.59 6.06
C ILE A 150 -1.85 -6.56 6.43
N TRP A 151 -0.96 -6.41 5.45
CA TRP A 151 0.48 -6.31 5.72
C TRP A 151 0.82 -5.12 6.61
N VAL A 152 0.26 -3.93 6.34
CA VAL A 152 0.44 -2.73 7.17
C VAL A 152 0.04 -2.98 8.62
N LEU A 153 -1.14 -3.58 8.85
CA LEU A 153 -1.63 -3.87 10.20
C LEU A 153 -0.76 -4.90 10.91
N ARG A 154 -0.33 -5.95 10.22
CA ARG A 154 0.54 -7.00 10.78
C ARG A 154 1.90 -6.45 11.20
N GLU A 155 2.56 -5.69 10.34
CA GLU A 155 3.87 -5.09 10.65
C GLU A 155 3.78 -4.06 11.78
N ALA A 156 2.62 -3.41 11.95
CA ALA A 156 2.34 -2.52 13.07
C ALA A 156 1.99 -3.26 14.38
N GLY A 157 2.01 -4.59 14.40
CA GLY A 157 1.66 -5.39 15.58
C GLY A 157 0.17 -5.44 15.88
N GLN A 158 -0.68 -5.25 14.87
CA GLN A 158 -2.15 -5.27 14.96
C GLN A 158 -2.77 -6.49 14.22
N PRO A 159 -2.35 -7.73 14.49
CA PRO A 159 -2.80 -8.89 13.72
C PRO A 159 -4.30 -9.18 13.87
N ALA A 160 -4.90 -8.90 15.04
CA ALA A 160 -6.35 -9.05 15.25
C ALA A 160 -7.18 -8.07 14.41
N ALA A 161 -6.68 -6.85 14.20
CA ALA A 161 -7.32 -5.88 13.31
C ALA A 161 -7.16 -6.28 11.84
N ALA A 162 -5.98 -6.80 11.48
CA ALA A 162 -5.71 -7.36 10.16
C ALA A 162 -6.65 -8.53 9.84
N ASP A 163 -6.89 -9.41 10.83
CA ASP A 163 -7.81 -10.54 10.75
C ASP A 163 -9.28 -10.12 10.58
N SER A 164 -9.68 -9.07 11.29
CA SER A 164 -11.02 -8.49 11.16
C SER A 164 -11.24 -7.91 9.76
N LEU A 165 -10.22 -7.21 9.22
CA LEU A 165 -10.26 -6.65 7.87
C LEU A 165 -10.30 -7.77 6.81
N ALA A 166 -9.48 -8.82 6.99
CA ALA A 166 -9.49 -10.01 6.14
C ALA A 166 -10.88 -10.65 6.07
N THR A 167 -11.52 -10.85 7.23
CA THR A 167 -12.86 -11.45 7.32
C THR A 167 -13.92 -10.62 6.58
N ALA A 168 -13.78 -9.29 6.57
CA ALA A 168 -14.74 -8.40 5.93
C ALA A 168 -14.60 -8.32 4.41
N HIS A 169 -13.37 -8.48 3.89
CA HIS A 169 -13.07 -8.15 2.49
C HIS A 169 -12.52 -9.29 1.65
N TRP A 170 -11.98 -10.36 2.23
CA TRP A 170 -11.31 -11.40 1.45
C TRP A 170 -12.29 -12.34 0.74
N ASP A 171 -12.08 -12.55 -0.56
CA ASP A 171 -12.70 -13.60 -1.34
C ASP A 171 -11.63 -14.49 -1.99
N SER A 172 -11.53 -15.74 -1.51
CA SER A 172 -10.54 -16.71 -2.00
C SER A 172 -10.65 -17.05 -3.49
N THR A 173 -11.82 -16.84 -4.10
CA THR A 173 -12.08 -17.21 -5.49
C THR A 173 -11.73 -16.10 -6.47
N SER A 174 -11.90 -14.85 -6.07
CA SER A 174 -11.67 -13.69 -6.94
C SER A 174 -10.38 -12.95 -6.63
N HIS A 175 -9.92 -12.96 -5.38
CA HIS A 175 -8.72 -12.21 -4.99
C HIS A 175 -7.43 -12.93 -5.34
N VAL A 176 -6.37 -12.15 -5.59
CA VAL A 176 -5.04 -12.65 -5.89
C VAL A 176 -4.46 -13.50 -4.74
N PRO A 177 -3.64 -14.53 -5.03
CA PRO A 177 -3.02 -15.38 -4.00
C PRO A 177 -2.21 -14.60 -2.95
N ALA A 178 -1.64 -13.45 -3.33
CA ALA A 178 -0.92 -12.58 -2.40
C ALA A 178 -1.82 -12.00 -1.28
N ALA A 179 -3.11 -11.79 -1.53
CA ALA A 179 -4.07 -11.43 -0.48
C ALA A 179 -4.27 -12.60 0.49
N GLY A 180 -4.52 -13.80 -0.06
CA GLY A 180 -4.65 -15.03 0.73
C GLY A 180 -3.42 -15.31 1.59
N ARG A 181 -2.22 -15.03 1.06
CA ARG A 181 -0.96 -15.11 1.82
C ARG A 181 -1.00 -14.29 3.11
N GLN A 182 -1.41 -13.02 3.00
CA GLN A 182 -1.49 -12.11 4.13
C GLN A 182 -2.59 -12.51 5.12
N VAL A 183 -3.72 -13.01 4.63
CA VAL A 183 -4.84 -13.52 5.45
C VAL A 183 -4.40 -14.71 6.30
N VAL A 184 -3.70 -15.69 5.72
CA VAL A 184 -3.17 -16.84 6.47
C VAL A 184 -2.19 -16.38 7.55
N LEU A 185 -1.29 -15.45 7.21
CA LEU A 185 -0.30 -14.94 8.17
C LEU A 185 -0.95 -14.13 9.30
N ALA A 186 -2.00 -13.34 9.03
CA ALA A 186 -2.75 -12.62 10.06
C ALA A 186 -3.41 -13.59 11.05
N ALA A 187 -3.96 -14.71 10.56
CA ALA A 187 -4.53 -15.76 11.39
C ALA A 187 -3.47 -16.44 12.26
N LEU A 188 -2.28 -16.75 11.71
CA LEU A 188 -1.16 -17.31 12.47
C LEU A 188 -0.69 -16.39 13.60
N GLU A 189 -0.52 -15.10 13.30
CA GLU A 189 -0.08 -14.10 14.27
C GLU A 189 -1.13 -13.77 15.33
N SER A 190 -2.40 -14.04 15.01
CA SER A 190 -3.53 -14.00 15.97
C SER A 190 -3.73 -15.33 16.71
N GLU A 191 -2.79 -16.27 16.60
CA GLU A 191 -2.82 -17.61 17.23
C GLU A 191 -4.02 -18.49 16.81
N ARG A 192 -4.67 -18.21 15.68
CA ARG A 192 -5.79 -18.99 15.12
C ARG A 192 -5.29 -20.11 14.20
N LEU A 193 -4.53 -21.04 14.75
CA LEU A 193 -3.80 -22.05 13.96
C LEU A 193 -4.68 -22.94 13.08
N GLU A 194 -5.83 -23.40 13.58
CA GLU A 194 -6.77 -24.22 12.81
C GLU A 194 -7.37 -23.45 11.63
N ASP A 195 -7.65 -22.16 11.85
CA ASP A 195 -8.17 -21.30 10.79
C ASP A 195 -7.08 -20.99 9.77
N ALA A 196 -5.84 -20.74 10.19
CA ALA A 196 -4.71 -20.56 9.26
C ALA A 196 -4.54 -21.77 8.32
N ALA A 197 -4.67 -23.00 8.83
CA ALA A 197 -4.64 -24.20 8.00
C ALA A 197 -5.81 -24.25 6.99
N ARG A 198 -7.02 -23.96 7.46
CA ARG A 198 -8.22 -23.91 6.60
C ARG A 198 -8.11 -22.83 5.51
N LEU A 199 -7.60 -21.66 5.86
CA LEU A 199 -7.38 -20.54 4.93
C LEU A 199 -6.31 -20.89 3.90
N LEU A 200 -5.25 -21.60 4.29
CA LEU A 200 -4.22 -22.11 3.37
C LEU A 200 -4.81 -23.10 2.35
N ASP A 201 -5.73 -23.97 2.77
CA ASP A 201 -6.42 -24.89 1.87
C ASP A 201 -7.28 -24.13 0.84
N LEU A 202 -7.89 -23.00 1.22
CA LEU A 202 -8.63 -22.14 0.29
C LEU A 202 -7.71 -21.48 -0.73
N VAL A 203 -6.49 -21.07 -0.34
CA VAL A 203 -5.49 -20.57 -1.29
C VAL A 203 -5.07 -21.69 -2.25
N ALA A 204 -4.82 -22.90 -1.74
CA ALA A 204 -4.42 -24.05 -2.55
C ALA A 204 -5.49 -24.49 -3.56
N ALA A 205 -6.77 -24.26 -3.28
CA ALA A 205 -7.87 -24.64 -4.15
C ALA A 205 -7.90 -23.89 -5.50
N ARG A 206 -7.14 -22.79 -5.65
CA ARG A 206 -7.04 -22.05 -6.92
C ARG A 206 -6.23 -22.78 -7.98
N ASP A 207 -5.25 -23.60 -7.56
CA ASP A 207 -4.40 -24.43 -8.43
C ASP A 207 -3.74 -23.67 -9.60
N ASP A 208 -3.37 -22.41 -9.36
CA ASP A 208 -2.57 -21.57 -10.27
C ASP A 208 -1.12 -21.42 -9.77
N ASP A 209 -0.18 -21.06 -10.66
CA ASP A 209 1.26 -21.00 -10.35
C ASP A 209 1.57 -20.11 -9.12
N ASP A 210 0.89 -18.98 -9.00
CA ASP A 210 1.05 -18.03 -7.90
C ASP A 210 0.54 -18.64 -6.57
N SER A 211 -0.61 -19.31 -6.60
CA SER A 211 -1.16 -20.02 -5.44
C SER A 211 -0.26 -21.16 -4.99
N VAL A 212 0.34 -21.91 -5.92
CA VAL A 212 1.31 -22.97 -5.63
C VAL A 212 2.54 -22.39 -4.93
N ALA A 213 3.07 -21.26 -5.42
CA ALA A 213 4.21 -20.58 -4.80
C ALA A 213 3.90 -20.11 -3.36
N VAL A 214 2.74 -19.45 -3.17
CA VAL A 214 2.28 -19.00 -1.84
C VAL A 214 2.09 -20.18 -0.89
N VAL A 215 1.48 -21.27 -1.35
CA VAL A 215 1.25 -22.46 -0.52
C VAL A 215 2.57 -23.11 -0.13
N ALA A 216 3.51 -23.24 -1.06
CA ALA A 216 4.83 -23.80 -0.78
C ALA A 216 5.58 -22.99 0.29
N GLU A 217 5.50 -21.66 0.23
CA GLU A 217 6.06 -20.76 1.24
C GLU A 217 5.43 -21.01 2.63
N LEU A 218 4.10 -20.98 2.70
CA LEU A 218 3.36 -20.98 3.96
C LEU A 218 3.27 -22.36 4.63
N ARG A 219 3.38 -23.46 3.86
CA ARG A 219 3.39 -24.83 4.41
C ARG A 219 4.47 -25.06 5.47
N SER A 220 5.58 -24.32 5.42
CA SER A 220 6.66 -24.44 6.40
C SER A 220 6.33 -23.83 7.77
N VAL A 221 5.37 -22.89 7.83
CA VAL A 221 5.02 -22.12 9.03
C VAL A 221 3.62 -22.41 9.55
N VAL A 222 2.72 -22.95 8.73
CA VAL A 222 1.36 -23.35 9.14
C VAL A 222 1.37 -24.76 9.74
N PRO A 223 1.07 -24.93 11.04
CA PRO A 223 0.99 -26.24 11.66
C PRO A 223 -0.21 -27.04 11.11
N GLY A 224 -0.02 -28.33 10.82
CA GLY A 224 -1.11 -29.22 10.43
C GLY A 224 -1.58 -29.11 8.97
N ALA A 225 -0.90 -28.34 8.13
CA ALA A 225 -1.16 -28.33 6.68
C ALA A 225 -1.02 -29.75 6.11
N SER A 226 -2.08 -30.27 5.49
CA SER A 226 -2.07 -31.60 4.87
C SER A 226 -1.12 -31.62 3.66
N ARG A 227 -0.38 -32.74 3.48
CA ARG A 227 0.60 -32.90 2.40
C ARG A 227 -0.05 -32.92 1.03
#